data_AF-A0A842MAM0-F1
#
_entry.id   AF-A0A842MAM0-F1
#
_cell.length_a   1.000
_cell.length_b   1.000
_cell.length_c   1.000
_cell.angle_alpha   90.00
_cell.angle_beta   90.00
_cell.angle_gamma   90.00
#
_symmetry.space_group_name_H-M   'P 1'
#
loop_
_entity.id
_entity.type
_entity.pdbx_description
1 polymer ?
#
loop_
_entity_poly.entity_id
_entity_poly.type
_entity_poly.pdbx_seq_one_letter_code
_entity_poly.pdbx_strand_id
1 'polypeptide(L)'
;ISPKHAVEICRELKGMKLEEAKDYLKEVIQMKRPVPFKRYNRKVGHRRGLRGWDSGRYPVKAAEHILKVLENAEANAEYKGLDTENLKIVHISSHRGQPIRGWIPRAFGRATPFNRPTTHIQVVLGEA
;
A
#
# COMPACT_ATOMS: atom_id res chain seq x y z
N ILE A 1 0.49 -0.89 9.23
CA ILE A 1 -0.60 -0.61 8.26
C ILE A 1 -1.42 -1.88 8.02
N SER A 2 -2.59 -1.81 7.37
CA SER A 2 -3.38 -3.03 7.06
C SER A 2 -2.66 -3.86 5.98
N PRO A 3 -2.34 -5.15 6.22
CA PRO A 3 -1.72 -6.01 5.21
C PRO A 3 -2.59 -6.15 3.96
N LYS A 4 -3.92 -6.16 4.12
CA LYS A 4 -4.85 -6.29 2.99
C LYS A 4 -4.79 -5.09 2.06
N HIS A 5 -4.74 -3.88 2.63
CA HIS A 5 -4.65 -2.66 1.83
C HIS A 5 -3.28 -2.53 1.18
N ALA A 6 -2.20 -2.88 1.89
CA ALA A 6 -0.86 -2.87 1.35
C ALA A 6 -0.72 -3.78 0.12
N VAL A 7 -1.32 -4.98 0.15
CA VAL A 7 -1.30 -5.89 -1.01
C VAL A 7 -1.94 -5.27 -2.25
N GLU A 8 -3.10 -4.62 -2.11
CA GLU A 8 -3.79 -4.01 -3.27
C GLU A 8 -3.01 -2.79 -3.80
N ILE A 9 -2.43 -1.97 -2.91
CA ILE A 9 -1.61 -0.82 -3.33
C ILE A 9 -0.33 -1.30 -4.02
N CYS A 10 0.43 -2.23 -3.43
CA CYS A 10 1.66 -2.76 -4.03
C CYS A 10 1.39 -3.40 -5.40
N ARG A 11 0.23 -4.07 -5.56
CA ARG A 11 -0.15 -4.64 -6.86
C ARG A 11 -0.33 -3.58 -7.93
N GLU A 12 -0.93 -2.44 -7.59
CA GLU A 12 -1.17 -1.36 -8.53
C GLU A 12 0.12 -0.60 -8.88
N LEU A 13 1.00 -0.38 -7.91
CA LEU A 13 2.26 0.37 -8.12
C LEU A 13 3.31 -0.41 -8.92
N LYS A 14 3.19 -1.75 -9.00
CA LYS A 14 4.21 -2.58 -9.64
C LYS A 14 4.32 -2.23 -11.14
N GLY A 15 5.51 -1.83 -11.55
CA GLY A 15 5.81 -1.51 -12.95
C GLY A 15 5.54 -0.06 -13.34
N MET A 16 5.09 0.81 -12.43
CA MET A 16 5.00 2.25 -12.67
C MET A 16 6.38 2.92 -12.60
N LYS A 17 6.53 4.07 -13.25
CA LYS A 17 7.64 4.99 -12.98
C LYS A 17 7.52 5.54 -11.56
N LEU A 18 8.64 5.91 -10.94
CA LEU A 18 8.66 6.36 -9.55
C LEU A 18 7.81 7.62 -9.32
N GLU A 19 7.92 8.59 -10.23
CA GLU A 19 7.16 9.84 -10.16
C GLU A 19 5.65 9.61 -10.30
N GLU A 20 5.23 8.84 -11.30
CA GLU A 20 3.82 8.43 -11.50
C GLU A 20 3.25 7.70 -10.28
N ALA A 21 4.05 6.81 -9.67
CA ALA A 21 3.67 6.07 -8.48
C ALA A 21 3.44 6.99 -7.28
N LYS A 22 4.29 8.01 -7.08
CA LYS A 22 4.13 9.00 -6.02
C LYS A 22 2.87 9.83 -6.21
N ASP A 23 2.64 10.31 -7.43
CA ASP A 23 1.46 11.12 -7.73
C ASP A 23 0.17 10.32 -7.58
N TYR A 24 0.17 9.06 -8.03
CA TYR A 24 -0.93 8.14 -7.76
C TYR A 24 -1.23 8.02 -6.26
N LEU A 25 -0.21 7.87 -5.42
CA LEU A 25 -0.40 7.78 -3.97
C LEU A 25 -0.92 9.10 -3.37
N LYS A 26 -0.43 10.26 -3.82
CA LYS A 26 -0.96 11.58 -3.41
C LYS A 26 -2.44 11.72 -3.77
N GLU A 27 -2.84 11.30 -4.97
CA GLU A 27 -4.25 11.31 -5.41
C GLU A 27 -5.13 10.39 -4.56
N VAL A 28 -4.62 9.22 -4.16
CA VAL A 28 -5.32 8.28 -3.27
C VAL A 28 -5.50 8.88 -1.88
N ILE A 29 -4.48 9.57 -1.35
CA ILE A 29 -4.52 10.27 -0.06
C ILE A 29 -5.58 11.39 -0.09
N GLN A 30 -5.64 12.14 -1.21
CA GLN A 30 -6.66 13.16 -1.45
C GLN A 30 -8.05 12.59 -1.81
N MET A 31 -8.21 11.27 -1.81
CA MET A 31 -9.44 10.56 -2.19
C MET A 31 -9.94 10.87 -3.62
N LYS A 32 -9.07 11.34 -4.51
CA LYS A 32 -9.39 11.62 -5.91
C LYS A 32 -9.43 10.34 -6.73
N ARG A 33 -8.39 9.50 -6.60
CA ARG A 33 -8.24 8.26 -7.36
C ARG A 33 -8.38 7.01 -6.48
N PRO A 34 -9.31 6.09 -6.80
CA PRO A 34 -9.51 4.89 -5.99
C PRO A 34 -8.45 3.83 -6.29
N VAL A 35 -8.09 3.04 -5.27
CA VAL A 35 -7.29 1.83 -5.43
C VAL A 35 -8.21 0.67 -5.78
N PRO A 36 -7.97 -0.08 -6.88
CA PRO A 36 -8.72 -1.28 -7.19
C PRO A 36 -8.48 -2.35 -6.11
N PHE A 37 -9.55 -2.89 -5.52
CA PHE A 37 -9.45 -3.99 -4.57
C PHE A 37 -9.82 -5.27 -5.31
N LYS A 38 -8.83 -6.09 -5.66
CA LYS A 38 -9.02 -7.31 -6.48
C LYS A 38 -9.09 -8.58 -5.63
N ARG A 39 -8.25 -8.71 -4.61
CA ARG A 39 -8.19 -9.91 -3.75
C ARG A 39 -9.07 -9.79 -2.51
N TYR A 40 -9.07 -8.63 -1.87
CA TYR A 40 -9.79 -8.38 -0.62
C TYR A 40 -11.05 -7.53 -0.83
N ASN A 41 -11.93 -7.96 -1.74
CA ASN A 41 -13.07 -7.18 -2.25
C ASN A 41 -14.45 -7.60 -1.70
N ARG A 42 -14.54 -8.58 -0.80
CA ARG A 42 -15.84 -9.00 -0.23
C ARG A 42 -16.54 -7.83 0.47
N LYS A 43 -17.78 -7.55 0.05
CA LYS A 43 -18.61 -6.43 0.55
C LYS A 43 -17.93 -5.06 0.39
N VAL A 44 -17.16 -4.88 -0.68
CA VAL A 44 -16.61 -3.57 -1.07
C VAL A 44 -17.53 -2.98 -2.13
N GLY A 45 -17.92 -1.71 -1.95
CA GLY A 45 -18.76 -1.02 -2.92
C GLY A 45 -18.02 -0.74 -4.22
N HIS A 46 -18.78 -0.70 -5.32
CA HIS A 46 -18.24 -0.35 -6.62
C HIS A 46 -17.85 1.14 -6.66
N ARG A 47 -16.83 1.49 -7.45
CA ARG A 47 -16.43 2.88 -7.65
C ARG A 47 -16.24 3.21 -9.12
N ARG A 48 -16.68 4.41 -9.49
CA ARG A 48 -16.41 5.00 -10.81
C ARG A 48 -14.93 5.41 -10.88
N GLY A 49 -14.33 5.29 -12.07
CA GLY A 49 -12.93 5.64 -12.32
C GLY A 49 -11.93 4.48 -12.24
N LEU A 50 -12.38 3.28 -11.86
CA LEU A 50 -11.57 2.07 -11.98
C LEU A 50 -11.67 1.50 -13.40
N ARG A 51 -10.54 1.17 -14.02
CA ARG A 51 -10.50 0.47 -15.31
C ARG A 51 -10.34 -1.03 -15.08
N GLY A 52 -11.22 -1.83 -15.68
CA GLY A 52 -11.14 -3.29 -15.65
C GLY A 52 -11.44 -3.95 -14.29
N TRP A 53 -12.01 -3.21 -13.34
CA TRP A 53 -12.50 -3.75 -12.07
C TRP A 53 -13.62 -2.86 -11.50
N ASP A 54 -14.51 -3.43 -10.70
CA ASP A 54 -15.68 -2.75 -10.16
C ASP A 54 -15.42 -2.12 -8.78
N SER A 55 -14.67 -2.80 -7.92
CA SER A 55 -14.57 -2.53 -6.49
C SER A 55 -13.29 -1.79 -6.11
N GLY A 56 -13.40 -0.75 -5.28
CA GLY A 56 -12.22 -0.04 -4.79
C GLY A 56 -12.44 0.83 -3.56
N ARG A 57 -11.33 1.23 -2.94
CA ARG A 57 -11.30 2.05 -1.72
C ARG A 57 -10.19 3.10 -1.80
N TYR A 58 -10.21 4.02 -0.84
CA TYR A 58 -9.13 4.99 -0.61
C TYR A 58 -8.39 4.62 0.68
N PRO A 59 -7.38 3.71 0.63
CA PRO A 59 -6.64 3.29 1.80
C PRO A 59 -5.59 4.33 2.25
N VAL A 60 -6.05 5.52 2.67
CA VAL A 60 -5.21 6.71 3.00
C VAL A 60 -4.01 6.37 3.88
N LYS A 61 -4.26 5.77 5.05
CA LYS A 61 -3.18 5.39 5.99
C LYS A 61 -2.12 4.47 5.35
N ALA A 62 -2.52 3.52 4.51
CA ALA A 62 -1.55 2.64 3.87
C ALA A 62 -0.78 3.37 2.76
N ALA A 63 -1.45 4.23 2.01
CA ALA A 63 -0.83 5.06 0.97
C ALA A 63 0.22 6.02 1.55
N GLU A 64 -0.07 6.72 2.65
CA GLU A 64 0.88 7.63 3.33
C GLU A 64 2.17 6.91 3.74
N HIS A 65 2.05 5.72 4.34
CA HIS A 65 3.22 4.97 4.77
C HIS A 65 4.01 4.38 3.60
N ILE A 66 3.34 3.99 2.50
CA ILE A 66 4.04 3.50 1.29
C ILE A 66 4.74 4.65 0.58
N LEU A 67 4.13 5.84 0.52
CA LEU A 67 4.74 7.03 -0.06
C LEU A 67 6.08 7.36 0.62
N LYS A 68 6.11 7.34 1.96
CA LYS A 68 7.34 7.53 2.75
C LYS A 68 8.43 6.50 2.41
N VAL A 69 8.05 5.25 2.11
CA VAL A 69 9.02 4.22 1.70
C VAL A 69 9.57 4.51 0.30
N LEU A 70 8.74 5.00 -0.62
CA LEU A 70 9.20 5.40 -1.95
C LEU A 70 10.10 6.64 -1.93
N GLU A 71 9.78 7.64 -1.11
CA GLU A 71 10.63 8.82 -0.89
C GLU A 71 11.99 8.42 -0.30
N ASN A 72 12.01 7.49 0.66
CA ASN A 72 13.28 6.96 1.17
C ASN A 72 14.06 6.17 0.11
N ALA A 73 13.37 5.38 -0.71
CA ALA A 73 14.01 4.63 -1.80
C ALA A 73 14.60 5.56 -2.87
N GLU A 74 13.94 6.66 -3.19
CA GLU A 74 14.46 7.71 -4.07
C GLU A 74 15.72 8.36 -3.50
N ALA A 75 15.68 8.81 -2.25
CA ALA A 75 16.85 9.41 -1.60
C ALA A 75 18.07 8.46 -1.59
N ASN A 76 17.83 7.16 -1.41
CA ASN A 76 18.88 6.14 -1.50
C ASN A 76 19.41 5.95 -2.93
N ALA A 77 18.58 6.15 -3.95
CA ALA A 77 18.97 6.04 -5.36
C ALA A 77 19.77 7.28 -5.81
N GLU A 78 19.31 8.47 -5.43
CA GLU A 78 20.03 9.73 -5.63
C GLU A 78 21.41 9.70 -4.97
N TYR A 79 21.49 9.20 -3.73
CA TYR A 79 22.77 9.02 -3.04
C TYR A 79 23.75 8.08 -3.77
N LYS A 80 23.22 7.11 -4.53
CA LYS A 80 24.02 6.19 -5.35
C LYS A 80 24.37 6.77 -6.73
N GLY A 81 23.91 7.98 -7.06
CA GLY A 81 24.12 8.62 -8.35
C GLY A 81 23.29 8.03 -9.49
N LEU A 82 22.17 7.36 -9.17
CA LEU A 82 21.23 6.89 -10.19
C LEU A 82 20.34 8.05 -10.66
N ASP A 83 19.93 8.00 -11.93
CA ASP A 83 19.03 9.00 -12.50
C ASP A 83 17.59 8.79 -12.01
N THR A 84 17.09 9.71 -11.17
CA THR A 84 15.79 9.61 -10.50
C THR A 84 14.61 9.68 -11.47
N GLU A 85 14.75 10.34 -12.62
CA GLU A 85 13.70 10.48 -13.64
C GLU A 85 13.42 9.16 -14.38
N ASN A 86 14.46 8.33 -14.49
CA ASN A 86 14.40 7.05 -15.18
C ASN A 86 14.17 5.84 -14.24
N LEU A 87 13.92 6.09 -12.95
CA LEU A 87 13.64 5.02 -11.99
C LEU A 87 12.24 4.44 -12.16
N LYS A 88 12.19 3.10 -12.16
CA LYS A 88 10.97 2.31 -12.22
C LYS A 88 10.88 1.37 -11.03
N ILE A 89 9.65 1.12 -10.57
CA ILE A 89 9.38 0.10 -9.56
C ILE A 89 9.43 -1.28 -10.22
N VAL A 90 10.58 -1.94 -10.15
CA VAL A 90 10.81 -3.30 -10.67
C VAL A 90 10.07 -4.33 -9.82
N HIS A 91 10.22 -4.21 -8.50
CA HIS A 91 9.55 -5.10 -7.56
C HIS A 91 9.01 -4.30 -6.38
N ILE A 92 7.77 -4.61 -6.01
CA ILE A 92 7.17 -4.12 -4.78
C ILE A 92 6.27 -5.21 -4.22
N SER A 93 6.40 -5.47 -2.92
CA SER A 93 5.63 -6.50 -2.24
C SER A 93 5.33 -6.09 -0.81
N SER A 94 4.29 -6.71 -0.25
CA SER A 94 3.96 -6.58 1.16
C SER A 94 3.90 -7.94 1.81
N HIS A 95 4.60 -8.07 2.94
CA HIS A 95 4.63 -9.27 3.75
C HIS A 95 3.94 -9.01 5.09
N ARG A 96 3.18 -9.98 5.58
CA ARG A 96 2.55 -9.87 6.89
C ARG A 96 3.63 -9.97 7.96
N GLY A 97 3.70 -8.98 8.84
CA GLY A 97 4.61 -9.00 9.99
C GLY A 97 3.97 -9.66 11.23
N GLN A 98 4.73 -9.72 12.31
CA GLN A 98 4.25 -10.21 13.59
C GLN A 98 3.17 -9.27 14.16
N PRO A 99 1.95 -9.76 14.42
CA PRO A 99 0.90 -8.91 14.98
C PRO A 99 1.24 -8.52 16.43
N ILE A 100 0.91 -7.28 16.79
CA ILE A 100 0.94 -6.84 18.18
C ILE A 100 -0.27 -7.47 18.87
N ARG A 101 -0.01 -8.34 19.85
CA ARG A 101 -1.06 -9.08 20.55
C ARG A 101 -1.79 -8.15 21.51
N GLY A 102 -3.11 -8.27 21.53
CA GLY A 102 -3.99 -7.55 22.44
C GLY A 102 -5.18 -8.42 22.81
N TRP A 103 -5.86 -8.08 23.89
CA TRP A 103 -7.07 -8.77 24.36
C TRP A 103 -8.17 -7.76 24.61
N ILE A 104 -9.40 -8.13 24.27
CA ILE A 104 -10.59 -7.34 24.60
C ILE A 104 -11.53 -8.18 25.48
N PRO A 105 -11.99 -7.65 26.62
CA PRO A 105 -12.99 -8.32 27.45
C PRO A 105 -14.32 -8.40 26.69
N ARG A 106 -15.07 -9.47 26.93
CA ARG A 106 -16.38 -9.78 26.36
C ARG A 106 -17.35 -10.18 27.46
N ALA A 107 -18.63 -10.21 27.11
CA ALA A 107 -19.69 -10.67 28.01
C ALA A 107 -19.39 -12.06 28.60
N PHE A 108 -19.97 -12.33 29.77
CA PHE A 108 -19.78 -13.58 30.52
C PHE A 108 -18.32 -13.87 30.91
N GLY A 109 -17.53 -12.82 31.22
CA GLY A 109 -16.15 -12.96 31.70
C GLY A 109 -15.14 -13.48 30.67
N ARG A 110 -15.51 -13.54 29.38
CA ARG A 110 -14.64 -14.04 28.32
C ARG A 110 -13.65 -12.97 27.86
N ALA A 111 -12.49 -13.37 27.36
CA ALA A 111 -11.58 -12.49 26.63
C ALA A 111 -11.31 -13.07 25.24
N THR A 112 -11.23 -12.20 24.23
CA THR A 112 -10.91 -12.60 22.85
C THR A 112 -9.73 -11.79 22.31
N PRO A 113 -8.90 -12.36 21.41
CA PRO A 113 -7.78 -11.63 20.83
C PRO A 113 -8.25 -10.39 20.04
N PHE A 114 -7.58 -9.26 20.28
CA PHE A 114 -7.77 -8.01 19.54
C PHE A 114 -6.41 -7.53 19.03
N ASN A 115 -5.88 -8.29 18.07
CA ASN A 115 -4.52 -8.10 17.58
C ASN A 115 -4.44 -6.97 16.55
N ARG A 116 -3.39 -6.16 16.63
CA ARG A 116 -3.08 -5.13 15.64
C ARG A 116 -2.09 -5.68 14.61
N PRO A 117 -2.45 -5.74 13.31
CA PRO A 117 -1.55 -6.29 12.31
C PRO A 117 -0.40 -5.32 11.99
N THR A 118 0.76 -5.89 11.71
CA THR A 118 1.94 -5.21 11.17
C THR A 118 2.23 -5.75 9.77
N THR A 119 2.98 -4.98 8.99
CA THR A 119 3.29 -5.30 7.59
C THR A 119 4.70 -4.82 7.29
N HIS A 120 5.48 -5.65 6.62
CA HIS A 120 6.74 -5.27 5.99
C HIS A 120 6.48 -4.93 4.52
N ILE A 121 7.08 -3.86 4.02
CA ILE A 121 7.04 -3.48 2.61
C ILE A 121 8.46 -3.63 2.08
N GLN A 122 8.59 -4.29 0.93
CA GLN A 122 9.84 -4.38 0.18
C GLN A 122 9.65 -3.65 -1.14
N VAL A 123 10.63 -2.81 -1.50
CA VAL A 123 10.68 -2.07 -2.76
C VAL A 123 12.05 -2.29 -3.39
N VAL A 124 12.06 -2.54 -4.69
CA VAL A 124 13.26 -2.57 -5.52
C VAL A 124 13.02 -1.64 -6.69
N LEU A 125 13.85 -0.61 -6.77
CA LEU A 125 13.92 0.30 -7.91
C LEU A 125 14.99 -0.19 -8.87
N GLY A 126 14.78 0.07 -10.16
CA GLY A 126 15.76 -0.16 -11.21
C GLY A 126 15.62 0.91 -12.28
N GLU A 127 16.69 1.13 -13.02
CA GLU A 127 16.68 2.01 -14.18
C GLU A 127 15.92 1.32 -15.33
N ALA A 128 15.16 2.13 -16.07
CA ALA A 128 14.34 1.68 -17.20
C ALA A 128 15.12 1.57 -18.50
#